data_AF-A0A7K9CIH3-F1
#
_entry.id   AF-A0A7K9CIH3-F1
#
_cell.length_a   1.000
_cell.length_b   1.000
_cell.length_c   1.000
_cell.angle_alpha   90.00
_cell.angle_beta   90.00
_cell.angle_gamma   90.00
#
_symmetry.space_group_name_H-M   'P 1'
#
loop_
_entity.id
_entity.type
_entity.pdbx_description
1 polymer ?
#
loop_
_entity_poly.entity_id
_entity_poly.type
_entity_poly.pdbx_seq_one_letter_code
_entity_poly.pdbx_strand_id
1 'polypeptide(L)'
;LQFSLLTGLGALALMIWLTATPHSRDTEQKRLGMLVGFAFLTGINLGPLLEMCISINPSIIPTAFLGTATIFACFSLSALYARRRSFLYLGGFLLSGLTLMLLFSVVNAFANLYVGLMIMCGFVLFDTQLIIEKAESGDKDYIW
;
A
#
# COMPACT_ATOMS: atom_id res chain seq x y z
N LEU A 1 1.75 6.72 -22.44
CA LEU A 1 2.94 7.17 -21.68
C LEU A 1 2.79 8.59 -21.11
N GLN A 2 2.48 9.61 -21.92
CA GLN A 2 2.25 10.98 -21.41
C GLN A 2 1.06 11.07 -20.43
N PHE A 3 -0.06 10.40 -20.73
CA PHE A 3 -1.21 10.35 -19.83
C PHE A 3 -0.91 9.64 -18.50
N SER A 4 -0.22 8.50 -18.53
CA SER A 4 0.19 7.77 -17.32
C SER A 4 1.15 8.58 -16.44
N LEU A 5 2.10 9.29 -17.06
CA LEU A 5 3.00 10.17 -16.32
C LEU A 5 2.23 11.34 -15.66
N LEU A 6 1.26 11.92 -16.37
CA LEU A 6 0.42 12.99 -15.86
C LEU A 6 -0.46 12.53 -14.70
N THR A 7 -1.12 11.37 -14.81
CA THR A 7 -1.92 10.79 -13.73
C THR A 7 -1.05 10.35 -12.56
N GLY A 8 0.18 9.89 -12.81
CA GLY A 8 1.16 9.56 -11.77
C GLY A 8 1.64 10.79 -10.99
N LEU A 9 1.99 11.87 -11.69
CA LEU A 9 2.35 13.15 -11.07
C LEU A 9 1.17 13.77 -10.32
N GLY A 10 -0.05 13.67 -10.86
CA GLY A 10 -1.27 14.09 -10.18
C GLY A 10 -1.53 13.31 -8.89
N ALA A 11 -1.30 11.99 -8.90
CA ALA A 11 -1.42 11.15 -7.70
C ALA A 11 -0.39 11.56 -6.63
N LEU A 12 0.86 11.79 -7.01
CA LEU A 12 1.91 12.26 -6.09
C LEU A 12 1.57 13.63 -5.51
N ALA A 13 1.06 14.56 -6.33
CA ALA A 13 0.63 15.88 -5.87
C ALA A 13 -0.51 15.79 -4.84
N LEU A 14 -1.49 14.91 -5.07
CA LEU A 14 -2.59 14.67 -4.12
C LEU A 14 -2.09 14.10 -2.79
N MET A 15 -1.12 13.18 -2.81
CA MET A 15 -0.53 12.63 -1.58
C MET A 15 0.29 13.67 -0.81
N ILE A 16 1.12 14.46 -1.50
CA ILE A 16 1.88 15.54 -0.86
C ILE A 16 0.90 16.56 -0.25
N TRP A 17 -0.17 16.88 -0.96
CA TRP A 17 -1.19 17.80 -0.46
C TRP A 17 -1.95 17.25 0.75
N LEU A 18 -2.26 15.95 0.77
CA LEU A 18 -2.85 15.26 1.92
C LEU A 18 -1.98 15.41 3.16
N THR A 19 -0.66 15.17 3.04
CA THR A 19 0.28 15.30 4.16
C THR A 19 0.44 16.75 4.65
N ALA A 20 0.23 17.73 3.78
CA ALA A 20 0.31 19.15 4.12
C ALA A 20 -0.97 19.69 4.77
N THR A 21 -2.12 18.99 4.65
CA THR A 21 -3.37 19.45 5.26
C THR A 21 -3.42 19.19 6.77
N PRO A 22 -3.71 20.21 7.60
CA PRO A 22 -3.78 20.05 9.06
C PRO A 22 -4.96 19.17 9.48
N HIS A 23 -4.73 18.35 10.49
CA HIS A 23 -5.68 17.38 11.02
C HIS A 23 -6.78 18.10 11.80
N SER A 24 -7.94 18.28 11.19
CA SER A 24 -9.14 18.85 11.81
C SER A 24 -10.40 18.14 11.31
N ARG A 25 -11.42 18.05 12.17
CA ARG A 25 -12.71 17.39 11.89
C ARG A 25 -13.44 17.99 10.68
N ASP A 26 -13.28 19.29 10.42
CA ASP A 26 -13.86 19.94 9.23
C ASP A 26 -13.13 19.60 7.92
N THR A 27 -11.88 19.12 7.99
CA THR A 27 -11.06 18.77 6.82
C THR A 27 -11.16 17.27 6.49
N GLU A 28 -11.83 16.47 7.32
CA GLU A 28 -11.98 15.01 7.18
C GLU A 28 -12.55 14.63 5.80
N GLN A 29 -13.65 15.26 5.39
CA GLN A 29 -14.29 15.03 4.09
C GLN A 29 -13.38 15.41 2.91
N LYS A 30 -12.57 16.47 3.07
CA LYS A 30 -11.60 16.89 2.04
C LYS A 30 -10.45 15.89 1.92
N ARG A 31 -9.95 15.37 3.05
CA ARG A 31 -8.90 14.34 3.10
C ARG A 31 -9.37 13.02 2.49
N LEU A 32 -10.61 12.59 2.79
CA LEU A 32 -11.22 11.44 2.11
C LEU A 32 -11.34 11.65 0.61
N GLY A 33 -11.83 12.83 0.18
CA GLY A 33 -11.91 13.16 -1.25
C GLY A 33 -10.55 13.10 -1.94
N MET A 34 -9.49 13.58 -1.29
CA MET A 34 -8.12 13.51 -1.80
C MET A 34 -7.60 12.06 -1.86
N LEU A 35 -7.89 11.24 -0.85
CA LEU A 35 -7.49 9.82 -0.80
C LEU A 35 -8.22 8.98 -1.86
N VAL A 36 -9.51 9.22 -2.06
CA VAL A 36 -10.29 8.62 -3.16
C VAL A 36 -9.77 9.08 -4.52
N GLY A 37 -9.45 10.37 -4.66
CA GLY A 37 -8.80 10.91 -5.86
C GLY A 37 -7.47 10.23 -6.14
N PHE A 38 -6.62 10.08 -5.14
CA PHE A 38 -5.35 9.36 -5.25
C PHE A 38 -5.55 7.90 -5.67
N ALA A 39 -6.48 7.17 -5.03
CA ALA A 39 -6.81 5.79 -5.38
C ALA A 39 -7.32 5.67 -6.82
N PHE A 40 -8.12 6.64 -7.29
CA PHE A 40 -8.61 6.68 -8.67
C PHE A 40 -7.48 6.93 -9.68
N LEU A 41 -6.61 7.90 -9.43
CA LEU A 41 -5.48 8.23 -10.33
C LEU A 41 -4.43 7.10 -10.38
N THR A 42 -4.19 6.41 -9.26
CA THR A 42 -3.34 5.22 -9.21
C THR A 42 -3.99 4.03 -9.92
N GLY A 43 -5.31 3.86 -9.79
CA GLY A 43 -6.08 2.88 -10.56
C GLY A 43 -5.96 3.07 -12.07
N ILE A 44 -6.06 4.31 -12.58
CA ILE A 44 -5.85 4.60 -14.00
C ILE A 44 -4.44 4.23 -14.46
N ASN A 45 -3.42 4.46 -13.61
CA ASN A 45 -2.04 4.09 -13.91
C ASN A 45 -1.82 2.57 -14.03
N LEU A 46 -2.65 1.75 -13.36
CA LEU A 46 -2.61 0.29 -13.51
C LEU A 46 -3.17 -0.19 -14.85
N GLY A 47 -3.91 0.64 -15.59
CA GLY A 47 -4.56 0.27 -16.86
C GLY A 47 -3.64 -0.42 -17.87
N PRO A 48 -2.50 0.18 -18.27
CA PRO A 48 -1.57 -0.45 -19.22
C PRO A 48 -1.00 -1.79 -18.73
N LEU A 49 -0.80 -1.94 -17.41
CA LEU A 49 -0.33 -3.19 -16.82
C LEU A 49 -1.41 -4.28 -16.91
N LEU A 50 -2.67 -3.92 -16.64
CA LEU A 50 -3.80 -4.83 -16.76
C LEU A 50 -4.03 -5.25 -18.22
N GLU A 51 -3.92 -4.33 -19.19
CA GLU A 51 -4.01 -4.66 -20.61
C GLU A 51 -2.92 -5.66 -21.04
N MET A 52 -1.69 -5.48 -20.54
CA MET A 52 -0.60 -6.45 -20.75
C MET A 52 -0.96 -7.82 -20.15
N CYS A 53 -1.47 -7.88 -18.93
CA CYS A 53 -1.89 -9.15 -18.31
C CYS A 53 -3.03 -9.82 -19.08
N ILE A 54 -4.01 -9.07 -19.58
CA ILE A 54 -5.12 -9.59 -20.40
C ILE A 54 -4.59 -10.23 -21.68
N SER A 55 -3.61 -9.59 -22.32
CA SER A 55 -3.00 -10.11 -23.55
C SER A 55 -2.26 -11.45 -23.35
N ILE A 56 -1.77 -11.71 -22.14
CA ILE A 56 -1.08 -12.96 -21.79
C ILE A 56 -2.09 -14.01 -21.34
N ASN A 57 -2.85 -13.73 -20.28
CA ASN A 57 -3.92 -14.58 -19.79
C ASN A 57 -4.89 -13.78 -18.91
N PRO A 58 -6.17 -13.65 -19.31
CA PRO A 58 -7.15 -12.85 -18.57
C PRO A 58 -7.48 -13.42 -17.18
N SER A 59 -7.22 -14.71 -16.93
CA SER A 59 -7.46 -15.35 -15.63
C SER A 59 -6.49 -14.87 -14.54
N ILE A 60 -5.39 -14.21 -14.91
CA ILE A 60 -4.41 -13.68 -13.96
C ILE A 60 -5.02 -12.56 -13.10
N ILE A 61 -5.90 -11.73 -13.65
CA ILE A 61 -6.49 -10.60 -12.93
C ILE A 61 -7.34 -11.05 -11.73
N PRO A 62 -8.38 -11.90 -11.90
CA PRO A 62 -9.19 -12.34 -10.77
C PRO A 62 -8.40 -13.18 -9.77
N THR A 63 -7.45 -14.01 -10.24
CA THR A 63 -6.60 -14.81 -9.34
C THR A 63 -5.65 -13.96 -8.52
N ALA A 64 -5.01 -12.95 -9.12
CA ALA A 64 -4.17 -12.00 -8.41
C ALA A 64 -4.97 -11.18 -7.39
N PHE A 65 -6.17 -10.71 -7.76
CA PHE A 65 -7.05 -9.97 -6.86
C PHE A 65 -7.51 -10.81 -5.65
N LEU A 66 -7.98 -12.03 -5.88
CA LEU A 66 -8.38 -12.93 -4.79
C LEU A 66 -7.18 -13.36 -3.94
N GLY A 67 -6.02 -13.58 -4.57
CA GLY A 67 -4.78 -13.91 -3.88
C GLY A 67 -4.33 -12.79 -2.93
N THR A 68 -4.27 -11.54 -3.41
CA THR A 68 -3.90 -10.40 -2.56
C THR A 68 -4.92 -10.14 -1.47
N ALA A 69 -6.23 -10.25 -1.75
CA ALA A 69 -7.28 -10.12 -0.75
C ALA A 69 -7.17 -11.20 0.35
N THR A 70 -6.90 -12.45 -0.03
CA THR A 70 -6.73 -13.56 0.91
C THR A 70 -5.50 -13.37 1.79
N ILE A 71 -4.36 -13.00 1.18
CA ILE A 71 -3.12 -12.71 1.89
C ILE A 71 -3.36 -11.56 2.88
N PHE A 72 -3.92 -10.44 2.41
CA PHE A 72 -4.23 -9.29 3.26
C PHE A 72 -5.12 -9.69 4.43
N ALA A 73 -6.22 -10.39 4.19
CA ALA A 73 -7.12 -10.85 5.25
C ALA A 73 -6.44 -11.76 6.26
N CYS A 74 -5.68 -12.77 5.81
CA CYS A 74 -4.97 -13.69 6.70
C CYS A 74 -3.91 -12.98 7.55
N PHE A 75 -3.09 -12.11 6.94
CA PHE A 75 -2.04 -11.39 7.67
C PHE A 75 -2.63 -10.34 8.60
N SER A 76 -3.65 -9.58 8.19
CA SER A 76 -4.34 -8.65 9.09
C SER A 76 -5.00 -9.38 10.27
N LEU A 77 -5.60 -10.56 10.05
CA LEU A 77 -6.15 -11.37 11.14
C LEU A 77 -5.06 -11.89 12.08
N SER A 78 -3.94 -12.36 11.53
CA SER A 78 -2.76 -12.75 12.31
C SER A 78 -2.23 -11.59 13.17
N ALA A 79 -2.16 -10.38 12.60
CA ALA A 79 -1.85 -9.17 13.35
C ALA A 79 -2.88 -8.90 14.46
N LEU A 80 -4.18 -9.08 14.24
CA LEU A 80 -5.18 -8.87 15.30
C LEU A 80 -5.03 -9.84 16.48
N TYR A 81 -4.64 -11.09 16.22
CA TYR A 81 -4.43 -12.10 17.26
C TYR A 81 -3.05 -12.04 17.94
N ALA A 82 -2.07 -11.40 17.29
CA ALA A 82 -0.71 -11.34 17.80
C ALA A 82 -0.58 -10.46 19.05
N ARG A 83 0.36 -10.83 19.92
CA ARG A 83 0.64 -10.11 21.16
C ARG A 83 1.12 -8.69 20.85
N ARG A 84 0.60 -7.70 21.61
CA ARG A 84 0.84 -6.25 21.43
C ARG A 84 2.31 -5.92 21.14
N ARG A 85 2.50 -4.99 20.19
CA ARG A 85 3.79 -4.40 19.77
C ARG A 85 4.85 -5.35 19.21
N SER A 86 4.58 -6.65 19.13
CA SER A 86 5.58 -7.62 18.65
C SER A 86 6.06 -7.32 17.23
N PHE A 87 5.16 -6.83 16.37
CA PHE A 87 5.50 -6.50 14.98
C PHE A 87 6.03 -5.08 14.78
N LEU A 88 5.84 -4.16 15.74
CA LEU A 88 6.39 -2.79 15.63
C LEU A 88 7.93 -2.79 15.63
N TYR A 89 8.56 -3.75 16.33
CA TYR A 89 10.01 -3.96 16.28
C TYR A 89 10.52 -4.39 14.89
N LEU A 90 9.64 -4.92 14.04
CA LEU A 90 9.99 -5.38 12.69
C LEU A 90 10.01 -4.23 11.66
N GLY A 91 9.48 -3.05 12.01
CA GLY A 91 9.40 -1.89 11.10
C GLY A 91 10.76 -1.45 10.55
N GLY A 92 11.81 -1.46 11.38
CA GLY A 92 13.17 -1.12 10.94
C GLY A 92 13.71 -2.10 9.89
N PHE A 93 13.49 -3.40 10.10
CA PHE A 93 13.90 -4.43 9.15
C PHE A 93 13.14 -4.32 7.81
N LEU A 94 11.83 -4.07 7.88
CA LEU A 94 10.98 -3.92 6.69
C LEU A 94 11.38 -2.70 5.86
N LEU A 95 11.63 -1.55 6.50
CA LEU A 95 12.07 -0.33 5.82
C LEU A 95 13.46 -0.48 5.18
N SER A 96 14.39 -1.15 5.87
CA SER A 96 15.70 -1.50 5.29
C SER A 96 15.55 -2.44 4.09
N GLY A 97 14.68 -3.45 4.17
CA GLY A 97 14.37 -4.37 3.07
C GLY A 97 13.82 -3.64 1.84
N LEU A 98 12.88 -2.70 2.05
CA LEU A 98 12.33 -1.87 0.97
C LEU A 98 13.41 -1.01 0.29
N THR A 99 14.30 -0.40 1.09
CA THR A 99 15.41 0.42 0.57
C THR A 99 16.39 -0.43 -0.24
N LEU A 100 16.73 -1.63 0.25
CA LEU A 100 17.55 -2.60 -0.47
C LEU A 100 16.91 -3.02 -1.79
N MET A 101 15.61 -3.32 -1.82
CA MET A 101 14.92 -3.62 -3.07
C MET A 101 14.96 -2.46 -4.05
N LEU A 102 14.80 -1.22 -3.57
CA LEU A 102 14.88 -0.04 -4.43
C LEU A 102 16.27 0.09 -5.07
N LEU A 103 17.33 -0.18 -4.31
CA LEU A 103 18.71 -0.17 -4.81
C LEU A 103 19.01 -1.33 -5.78
N PHE A 104 18.48 -2.52 -5.51
CA PHE A 104 18.74 -3.75 -6.28
C PHE A 104 17.65 -4.09 -7.32
N SER A 105 16.71 -3.18 -7.58
CA SER A 105 15.55 -3.38 -8.46
C SER A 105 15.93 -3.85 -9.88
N VAL A 106 17.16 -3.55 -10.31
CA VAL A 106 17.71 -3.85 -11.65
C VAL A 106 18.36 -5.25 -11.74
N VAL A 107 18.71 -5.90 -10.63
CA VAL A 107 19.62 -7.07 -10.65
C VAL A 107 18.92 -8.39 -11.00
N ASN A 108 17.65 -8.59 -10.61
CA ASN A 108 16.89 -9.78 -11.00
C ASN A 108 15.36 -9.61 -10.82
N ALA A 109 14.62 -9.41 -11.92
CA ALA A 109 13.17 -9.19 -11.89
C ALA A 109 12.38 -10.34 -11.23
N PHE A 110 12.79 -11.60 -11.40
CA PHE A 110 12.04 -12.75 -10.86
C PHE A 110 12.25 -12.96 -9.37
N ALA A 111 13.49 -12.82 -8.86
CA ALA A 111 13.74 -12.89 -7.42
C ALA A 111 13.13 -11.68 -6.70
N ASN A 112 13.14 -10.50 -7.33
CA ASN A 112 12.52 -9.30 -6.80
C ASN A 112 11.00 -9.47 -6.58
N LEU A 113 10.28 -10.27 -7.39
CA LEU A 113 8.85 -10.49 -7.18
C LEU A 113 8.53 -11.22 -5.87
N TYR A 114 9.21 -12.33 -5.58
CA TYR A 114 8.95 -13.12 -4.37
C TYR A 114 9.43 -12.42 -3.10
N VAL A 115 10.61 -11.77 -3.17
CA VAL A 115 11.15 -10.97 -2.06
C VAL A 115 10.26 -9.76 -1.79
N GLY A 116 9.76 -9.10 -2.85
CA GLY A 116 8.83 -7.98 -2.75
C GLY A 116 7.51 -8.40 -2.12
N LEU A 117 6.96 -9.56 -2.52
CA LEU A 117 5.78 -10.13 -1.89
C LEU A 117 5.99 -10.37 -0.39
N MET A 118 7.12 -10.98 0.00
CA MET A 118 7.45 -11.21 1.41
C MET A 118 7.51 -9.91 2.21
N ILE A 119 8.16 -8.88 1.68
CA ILE A 119 8.28 -7.58 2.34
C ILE A 119 6.91 -6.89 2.45
N MET A 120 6.09 -6.93 1.40
CA MET A 120 4.73 -6.37 1.43
C MET A 120 3.82 -7.07 2.44
N CYS A 121 3.89 -8.41 2.55
CA CYS A 121 3.19 -9.15 3.61
C CYS A 121 3.63 -8.68 5.01
N GLY A 122 4.92 -8.41 5.19
CA GLY A 122 5.45 -7.85 6.43
C GLY A 122 4.93 -6.43 6.72
N PHE A 123 4.81 -5.58 5.70
CA PHE A 123 4.18 -4.26 5.84
C PHE A 123 2.70 -4.37 6.22
N VAL A 124 1.93 -5.30 5.65
CA VAL A 124 0.53 -5.52 6.06
C VAL A 124 0.43 -5.82 7.56
N LEU A 125 1.31 -6.67 8.10
CA LEU A 125 1.36 -6.96 9.53
C LEU A 125 1.72 -5.72 10.37
N PHE A 126 2.75 -5.00 9.95
CA PHE A 126 3.24 -3.81 10.63
C PHE A 126 2.19 -2.69 10.64
N ASP A 127 1.60 -2.39 9.48
CA ASP A 127 0.60 -1.34 9.31
C ASP A 127 -0.67 -1.67 10.11
N THR A 128 -1.14 -2.92 10.06
CA THR A 128 -2.30 -3.36 10.86
C THR A 128 -2.05 -3.19 12.35
N GLN A 129 -0.86 -3.55 12.83
CA GLN A 129 -0.47 -3.40 14.24
C GLN A 129 -0.33 -1.94 14.66
N LEU A 130 0.20 -1.09 13.79
CA LEU A 130 0.32 0.34 14.03
C LEU A 130 -1.06 1.00 14.13
N ILE A 131 -2.03 0.59 13.29
CA ILE A 131 -3.42 1.04 13.37
C ILE A 131 -4.05 0.65 14.71
N ILE A 132 -3.87 -0.60 15.16
CA ILE A 132 -4.42 -1.08 16.45
C ILE A 132 -3.86 -0.27 17.62
N GLU A 133 -2.52 -0.12 17.69
CA GLU A 133 -1.87 0.62 18.77
C GLU A 133 -2.31 2.09 18.79
N LYS A 134 -2.46 2.71 17.61
CA LYS A 134 -2.93 4.09 17.47
C LYS A 134 -4.38 4.24 17.98
N ALA A 135 -5.27 3.32 17.60
CA ALA A 135 -6.65 3.29 18.08
C ALA A 135 -6.74 3.09 19.61
N GLU A 136 -5.91 2.22 20.18
CA GLU A 136 -5.84 2.00 21.63
C GLU A 136 -5.26 3.19 22.38
N SER A 137 -4.37 3.96 21.76
CA SER A 137 -3.83 5.22 22.33
C SER A 137 -4.83 6.39 22.32
N GLY A 138 -6.03 6.16 21.81
CA GLY A 138 -7.13 7.14 21.80
C GLY A 138 -7.20 8.00 20.54
N ASP A 139 -6.29 7.81 19.58
CA ASP A 139 -6.35 8.47 18.29
C ASP A 139 -7.28 7.68 17.35
N LYS A 140 -8.46 8.25 17.10
CA LYS A 140 -9.49 7.68 16.24
C LYS A 140 -9.45 8.23 14.81
N ASP A 141 -8.42 9.00 14.45
CA ASP A 141 -8.28 9.48 13.08
C ASP A 141 -7.88 8.33 12.16
N TYR A 142 -8.83 7.92 11.33
CA TYR A 142 -8.70 6.81 10.38
C TYR A 142 -8.17 7.27 9.02
N ILE A 143 -7.97 8.58 8.85
CA ILE A 143 -7.35 9.17 7.67
C ILE A 143 -5.99 9.67 8.13
N TRP A 144 -4.94 9.25 7.42
CA TRP A 144 -3.56 9.61 7.71
C TRP A 144 -3.05 10.60 6.66
#